data_AF-A0A4V5PLC1-F1
#
_entry.id   AF-A0A4V5PLC1-F1
#
_cell.length_a   1.000
_cell.length_b   1.000
_cell.length_c   1.000
_cell.angle_alpha   90.00
_cell.angle_beta   90.00
_cell.angle_gamma   90.00
#
_symmetry.space_group_name_H-M   'P 1'
#
loop_
_entity.id
_entity.type
_entity.pdbx_description
1 polymer ?
#
loop_
_entity_poly.entity_id
_entity_poly.type
_entity_poly.pdbx_seq_one_letter_code
_entity_poly.pdbx_strand_id
1 'polypeptide(L)'
;MVPADCPGMDDACQTRTCAQGKCGLDFAPADTALPAQTAGDCKKAVCDGNGATISQNDDTDLPDDSKPCTDDVCTAGVPSNPNKAQGTTCGAGLVCDANGACIGCNTAADCPGTDDECKVRTCTAGMCGAAFTAANTPVAAQTAGDCVTAVCDGSGNIIATPTDTDLPPDDNNACTDEVCTAGVPSYPNKADNTGCDDGNACTVADTCQAGACTSGAPMVCTALDQCHAAGTCDTSTGMCSNPVQADGFACSDGDGCTTGDTCQNAVCTAGPPLVCGTGTSCVNGACVYPACTGTNQFTGSTLPAGTSPRSIAALDLNGDGKTDLATANFGATSASVFLGNGDGTFAAKTDFPVGGGPGVVVAMDLNGDGMPDLAIPTQADAGVNVLLNTGNGTFGAKVNYPTGATAFSVAALDLNGDGMPDLAVTNASANTVSVLLNNGDGTFAAKVDYPAGAGPAGVVARDFNGDNKLDLAVSSVSTSTVGLFLNNGDGTFAARVNYPTGALSYSLVASDLNGDSMPDLATANASGNSVSVLLTTCVP
;
A
#
# COMPACT_ATOMS: atom_id res chain seq x y z
N MET A 1 -115.08 37.58 -89.26
CA MET A 1 -114.74 36.77 -88.07
C MET A 1 -113.24 36.65 -88.04
N VAL A 2 -112.62 37.21 -87.01
CA VAL A 2 -111.19 37.09 -86.67
C VAL A 2 -111.05 36.22 -85.42
N PRO A 3 -109.86 35.67 -85.08
CA PRO A 3 -109.69 34.81 -83.91
C PRO A 3 -110.19 35.40 -82.58
N ALA A 4 -110.11 36.73 -82.42
CA ALA A 4 -110.64 37.43 -81.24
C ALA A 4 -112.17 37.40 -81.10
N ASP A 5 -112.90 37.12 -82.19
CA ASP A 5 -114.37 36.97 -82.19
C ASP A 5 -114.81 35.57 -81.70
N CYS A 6 -113.87 34.65 -81.45
CA CYS A 6 -114.14 33.29 -80.99
C CYS A 6 -114.21 33.20 -79.45
N PRO A 7 -115.15 32.42 -78.87
CA PRO A 7 -115.27 32.25 -77.43
C PRO A 7 -114.04 31.50 -76.86
N GLY A 8 -113.55 31.95 -75.71
CA GLY A 8 -112.33 31.46 -75.05
C GLY A 8 -111.35 32.59 -74.70
N MET A 9 -110.26 32.26 -74.01
CA MET A 9 -109.13 33.16 -73.74
C MET A 9 -107.84 32.52 -74.26
N ASP A 10 -106.93 33.37 -74.74
CA ASP A 10 -105.57 32.94 -75.09
C ASP A 10 -104.73 32.91 -73.81
N ASP A 11 -103.93 31.87 -73.64
CA ASP A 11 -102.97 31.74 -72.56
C ASP A 11 -101.65 31.15 -73.10
N ALA A 12 -100.73 30.78 -72.20
CA ALA A 12 -99.43 30.23 -72.59
C ALA A 12 -99.54 28.88 -73.34
N CYS A 13 -100.64 28.14 -73.17
CA CYS A 13 -100.85 26.80 -73.70
C CYS A 13 -101.86 26.72 -74.85
N GLN A 14 -102.67 27.75 -75.08
CA GLN A 14 -103.64 27.80 -76.18
C GLN A 14 -103.83 29.20 -76.76
N THR A 15 -104.04 29.26 -78.07
CA THR A 15 -104.44 30.48 -78.77
C THR A 15 -105.63 30.20 -79.68
N ARG A 16 -106.57 31.14 -79.76
CA ARG A 16 -107.74 31.02 -80.63
C ARG A 16 -107.35 31.20 -82.09
N THR A 17 -108.03 30.47 -82.97
CA THR A 17 -107.88 30.57 -84.43
C THR A 17 -109.23 30.69 -85.14
N CYS A 18 -109.23 31.29 -86.34
CA CYS A 18 -110.42 31.42 -87.19
C CYS A 18 -110.06 31.16 -88.66
N ALA A 19 -110.56 30.06 -89.21
CA ALA A 19 -110.33 29.65 -90.60
C ALA A 19 -111.66 29.37 -91.31
N GLN A 20 -111.86 30.00 -92.49
CA GLN A 20 -113.08 29.86 -93.31
C GLN A 20 -114.40 30.13 -92.56
N GLY A 21 -114.36 31.01 -91.55
CA GLY A 21 -115.54 31.38 -90.75
C GLY A 21 -115.91 30.40 -89.64
N LYS A 22 -115.02 29.45 -89.28
CA LYS A 22 -115.17 28.57 -88.10
C LYS A 22 -114.07 28.85 -87.07
N CYS A 23 -114.45 28.83 -85.79
CA CYS A 23 -113.52 28.97 -84.66
C CYS A 23 -112.79 27.65 -84.37
N GLY A 24 -111.50 27.75 -84.05
CA GLY A 24 -110.62 26.66 -83.60
C GLY A 24 -109.67 27.14 -82.50
N LEU A 25 -108.85 26.21 -81.99
CA LEU A 25 -107.77 26.48 -81.04
C LEU A 25 -106.48 25.86 -81.57
N ASP A 26 -105.39 26.61 -81.50
CA ASP A 26 -104.03 26.11 -81.68
C ASP A 26 -103.42 25.94 -80.29
N PHE A 27 -103.04 24.71 -79.97
CA PHE A 27 -102.40 24.37 -78.70
C PHE A 27 -100.89 24.45 -78.84
N ALA A 28 -100.23 25.03 -77.82
CA ALA A 28 -98.78 24.96 -77.71
C ALA A 28 -98.36 23.49 -77.59
N PRO A 29 -97.19 23.09 -78.13
CA PRO A 29 -96.68 21.74 -77.96
C PRO A 29 -96.63 21.31 -76.49
N ALA A 30 -96.82 20.02 -76.25
CA ALA A 30 -96.58 19.44 -74.92
C ALA A 30 -95.17 19.81 -74.42
N ASP A 31 -95.03 20.02 -73.12
CA ASP A 31 -93.81 20.42 -72.41
C ASP A 31 -93.35 21.87 -72.62
N THR A 32 -94.17 22.72 -73.25
CA THR A 32 -93.89 24.17 -73.32
C THR A 32 -93.96 24.78 -71.91
N ALA A 33 -92.84 25.35 -71.43
CA ALA A 33 -92.74 25.90 -70.07
C ALA A 33 -93.46 27.24 -69.89
N LEU A 34 -94.13 27.40 -68.73
CA LEU A 34 -94.78 28.67 -68.38
C LEU A 34 -93.77 29.71 -67.85
N PRO A 35 -94.00 31.03 -68.06
CA PRO A 35 -93.07 32.07 -67.59
C PRO A 35 -93.00 32.24 -66.07
N ALA A 36 -94.04 31.82 -65.34
CA ALA A 36 -94.09 31.89 -63.88
C ALA A 36 -93.87 30.48 -63.31
N GLN A 37 -92.68 30.25 -62.75
CA GLN A 37 -92.32 29.06 -61.99
C GLN A 37 -92.14 29.44 -60.52
N THR A 38 -92.43 28.54 -59.60
CA THR A 38 -92.07 28.69 -58.18
C THR A 38 -90.65 28.14 -58.02
N ALA A 39 -89.73 28.92 -57.46
CA ALA A 39 -88.36 28.43 -57.26
C ALA A 39 -88.28 27.52 -56.03
N GLY A 40 -87.50 26.44 -56.13
CA GLY A 40 -87.21 25.48 -55.08
C GLY A 40 -88.36 24.56 -54.69
N ASP A 41 -89.40 24.45 -55.52
CA ASP A 41 -90.54 23.55 -55.27
C ASP A 41 -90.43 22.21 -56.00
N CYS A 42 -89.34 22.01 -56.75
CA CYS A 42 -89.01 20.82 -57.53
C CYS A 42 -90.04 20.50 -58.63
N LYS A 43 -90.83 21.48 -59.06
CA LYS A 43 -91.83 21.32 -60.10
C LYS A 43 -91.62 22.33 -61.21
N LYS A 44 -92.08 21.96 -62.41
CA LYS A 44 -92.27 22.89 -63.52
C LYS A 44 -93.71 22.84 -64.01
N ALA A 45 -94.31 24.02 -64.18
CA ALA A 45 -95.57 24.17 -64.87
C ALA A 45 -95.33 24.19 -66.39
N VAL A 46 -95.96 23.27 -67.12
CA VAL A 46 -95.84 23.13 -68.58
C VAL A 46 -97.19 22.90 -69.24
N CYS A 47 -97.27 23.06 -70.56
CA CYS A 47 -98.46 22.76 -71.36
C CYS A 47 -98.58 21.27 -71.69
N ASP A 48 -99.80 20.74 -71.75
CA ASP A 48 -100.08 19.31 -72.02
C ASP A 48 -100.23 18.96 -73.52
N GLY A 49 -100.14 19.95 -74.42
CA GLY A 49 -100.37 19.78 -75.85
C GLY A 49 -101.85 19.85 -76.28
N ASN A 50 -102.79 19.95 -75.34
CA ASN A 50 -104.24 20.04 -75.58
C ASN A 50 -104.86 21.31 -74.96
N GLY A 51 -104.03 22.27 -74.57
CA GLY A 51 -104.45 23.59 -74.06
C GLY A 51 -104.56 23.71 -72.54
N ALA A 52 -104.20 22.67 -71.76
CA ALA A 52 -104.18 22.73 -70.31
C ALA A 52 -102.76 22.89 -69.75
N THR A 53 -102.66 23.51 -68.58
CA THR A 53 -101.42 23.54 -67.78
C THR A 53 -101.36 22.33 -66.86
N ILE A 54 -100.22 21.63 -66.87
CA ILE A 54 -99.91 20.51 -65.99
C ILE A 54 -98.63 20.78 -65.21
N SER A 55 -98.51 20.18 -64.03
CA SER A 55 -97.28 20.19 -63.23
C SER A 55 -96.49 18.93 -63.52
N GLN A 56 -95.21 19.09 -63.84
CA GLN A 56 -94.25 18.01 -64.01
C GLN A 56 -93.13 18.15 -62.98
N ASN A 57 -92.41 17.06 -62.74
CA ASN A 57 -91.23 17.08 -61.90
C ASN A 57 -90.12 17.87 -62.59
N ASP A 58 -89.46 18.74 -61.83
CA ASP A 58 -88.24 19.41 -62.21
C ASP A 58 -87.20 19.24 -61.10
N ASP A 59 -86.42 18.17 -61.19
CA ASP A 59 -85.40 17.87 -60.19
C ASP A 59 -84.17 18.80 -60.30
N THR A 60 -84.18 19.80 -61.19
CA THR A 60 -83.15 20.85 -61.28
C THR A 60 -83.52 22.12 -60.51
N ASP A 61 -84.78 22.26 -60.09
CA ASP A 61 -85.28 23.36 -59.27
C ASP A 61 -85.10 23.07 -57.77
N LEU A 62 -83.84 23.07 -57.33
CA LEU A 62 -83.46 22.67 -55.98
C LEU A 62 -83.97 23.66 -54.90
N PRO A 63 -84.45 23.17 -53.74
CA PRO A 63 -84.68 24.03 -52.58
C PRO A 63 -83.35 24.66 -52.13
N ASP A 64 -83.35 25.80 -51.46
CA ASP A 64 -82.15 26.37 -50.82
C ASP A 64 -82.53 26.83 -49.41
N ASP A 65 -82.01 26.16 -48.39
CA ASP A 65 -82.21 26.54 -46.99
C ASP A 65 -81.06 27.35 -46.38
N SER A 66 -80.09 27.72 -47.21
CA SER A 66 -78.90 28.49 -46.85
C SER A 66 -78.07 27.86 -45.72
N LYS A 67 -78.23 26.55 -45.46
CA LYS A 67 -77.43 25.81 -44.49
C LYS A 67 -76.38 24.97 -45.22
N PRO A 68 -75.08 25.26 -45.05
CA PRO A 68 -74.02 24.57 -45.78
C PRO A 68 -73.85 23.09 -45.40
N CYS A 69 -74.46 22.65 -44.30
CA CYS A 69 -74.41 21.28 -43.77
C CYS A 69 -75.63 20.41 -44.12
N THR A 70 -76.51 20.91 -44.98
CA THR A 70 -77.59 20.15 -45.60
C THR A 70 -77.36 20.16 -47.11
N ASP A 71 -77.68 19.05 -47.77
CA ASP A 71 -77.72 18.99 -49.24
C ASP A 71 -79.10 19.45 -49.71
N ASP A 72 -79.13 20.28 -50.73
CA ASP A 72 -80.35 20.73 -51.38
C ASP A 72 -80.75 19.73 -52.47
N VAL A 73 -81.80 18.94 -52.24
CA VAL A 73 -82.14 17.79 -53.10
C VAL A 73 -83.60 17.80 -53.53
N CYS A 74 -83.83 17.68 -54.84
CA CYS A 74 -85.10 17.26 -55.41
C CYS A 74 -85.05 15.79 -55.80
N THR A 75 -86.07 15.01 -55.42
CA THR A 75 -86.22 13.62 -55.90
C THR A 75 -87.65 13.36 -56.33
N ALA A 76 -87.85 13.09 -57.62
CA ALA A 76 -89.16 12.87 -58.22
C ALA A 76 -90.15 14.02 -57.93
N GLY A 77 -89.63 15.26 -57.97
CA GLY A 77 -90.36 16.49 -57.75
C GLY A 77 -90.82 16.70 -56.31
N VAL A 78 -90.08 16.18 -55.32
CA VAL A 78 -90.27 16.46 -53.89
C VAL A 78 -88.99 17.09 -53.33
N PRO A 79 -89.06 18.28 -52.70
CA PRO A 79 -87.91 18.92 -52.07
C PRO A 79 -87.55 18.25 -50.74
N SER A 80 -86.24 18.11 -50.47
CA SER A 80 -85.69 17.57 -49.22
C SER A 80 -84.29 18.11 -48.93
N ASN A 81 -83.97 18.27 -47.65
CA ASN A 81 -82.68 18.80 -47.19
C ASN A 81 -81.97 17.81 -46.25
N PRO A 82 -81.47 16.66 -46.74
CA PRO A 82 -80.76 15.71 -45.89
C PRO A 82 -79.45 16.32 -45.35
N ASN A 83 -79.09 15.95 -44.12
CA ASN A 83 -77.82 16.36 -43.52
C ASN A 83 -76.65 15.78 -44.32
N LYS A 84 -75.65 16.61 -44.60
CA LYS A 84 -74.37 16.14 -45.16
C LYS A 84 -73.68 15.20 -44.17
N ALA A 85 -72.75 14.39 -44.68
CA ALA A 85 -71.95 13.50 -43.85
C ALA A 85 -71.20 14.29 -42.77
N GLN A 86 -71.17 13.76 -41.55
CA GLN A 86 -70.42 14.35 -40.44
C GLN A 86 -68.94 14.50 -40.84
N GLY A 87 -68.34 15.66 -40.53
CA GLY A 87 -66.98 16.01 -40.93
C GLY A 87 -66.87 16.72 -42.28
N THR A 88 -67.97 16.85 -43.04
CA THR A 88 -67.97 17.67 -44.27
C THR A 88 -67.65 19.13 -43.93
N THR A 89 -66.73 19.75 -44.67
CA THR A 89 -66.34 21.15 -44.45
C THR A 89 -67.49 22.10 -44.79
N CYS A 90 -67.80 23.04 -43.90
CA CYS A 90 -68.93 23.96 -44.07
C CYS A 90 -68.55 25.45 -44.05
N GLY A 91 -67.25 25.75 -44.29
CA GLY A 91 -66.69 27.10 -44.37
C GLY A 91 -65.72 27.42 -43.22
N ALA A 92 -64.79 28.36 -43.43
CA ALA A 92 -63.88 28.94 -42.42
C ALA A 92 -63.25 27.97 -41.38
N GLY A 93 -62.91 26.74 -41.77
CA GLY A 93 -62.32 25.75 -40.86
C GLY A 93 -63.32 25.06 -39.94
N LEU A 94 -64.62 25.16 -40.22
CA LEU A 94 -65.72 24.48 -39.53
C LEU A 94 -66.11 23.19 -40.26
N VAL A 95 -66.70 22.25 -39.53
CA VAL A 95 -67.16 20.94 -40.00
C VAL A 95 -68.61 20.68 -39.62
N CYS A 96 -69.31 19.90 -40.43
CA CYS A 96 -70.69 19.50 -40.17
C CYS A 96 -70.76 18.45 -39.04
N ASP A 97 -71.72 18.62 -38.14
CA ASP A 97 -72.11 17.60 -37.18
C ASP A 97 -73.14 16.63 -37.78
N ALA A 98 -73.49 15.57 -37.04
CA ALA A 98 -74.49 14.60 -37.50
C ALA A 98 -75.93 15.18 -37.62
N ASN A 99 -76.18 16.36 -37.05
CA ASN A 99 -77.47 17.03 -37.03
C ASN A 99 -77.63 18.12 -38.10
N GLY A 100 -76.62 18.32 -38.96
CA GLY A 100 -76.65 19.33 -40.03
C GLY A 100 -76.27 20.74 -39.55
N ALA A 101 -75.59 20.86 -38.40
CA ALA A 101 -75.04 22.11 -37.89
C ALA A 101 -73.55 22.26 -38.26
N CYS A 102 -73.13 23.48 -38.56
CA CYS A 102 -71.73 23.82 -38.83
C CYS A 102 -71.02 24.20 -37.52
N ILE A 103 -70.10 23.35 -37.04
CA ILE A 103 -69.44 23.47 -35.73
C ILE A 103 -67.91 23.52 -35.88
N GLY A 104 -67.18 23.90 -34.82
CA GLY A 104 -65.73 24.02 -34.85
C GLY A 104 -64.98 22.70 -34.94
N CYS A 105 -65.56 21.61 -34.42
CA CYS A 105 -64.93 20.30 -34.43
C CYS A 105 -65.94 19.20 -34.05
N ASN A 106 -65.76 17.98 -34.58
CA ASN A 106 -66.38 16.76 -34.07
C ASN A 106 -65.42 15.98 -33.16
N THR A 107 -64.13 16.06 -33.47
CA THR A 107 -63.03 15.43 -32.75
C THR A 107 -61.89 16.43 -32.56
N ALA A 108 -60.97 16.16 -31.62
CA ALA A 108 -59.79 17.00 -31.42
C ALA A 108 -58.93 17.18 -32.69
N ALA A 109 -58.96 16.21 -33.60
CA ALA A 109 -58.20 16.25 -34.85
C ALA A 109 -58.72 17.31 -35.84
N ASP A 110 -59.99 17.70 -35.74
CA ASP A 110 -60.59 18.75 -36.58
C ASP A 110 -60.09 20.15 -36.20
N CYS A 111 -59.47 20.30 -35.02
CA CYS A 111 -58.99 21.58 -34.53
C CYS A 111 -57.63 21.97 -35.13
N PRO A 112 -57.41 23.26 -35.43
CA PRO A 112 -56.14 23.75 -35.95
C PRO A 112 -55.01 23.62 -34.91
N GLY A 113 -53.80 23.38 -35.39
CA GLY A 113 -52.60 23.22 -34.57
C GLY A 113 -52.06 21.79 -34.56
N THR A 114 -50.99 21.59 -33.81
CA THR A 114 -50.33 20.29 -33.60
C THR A 114 -50.30 19.96 -32.13
N ASP A 115 -50.40 18.68 -31.84
CA ASP A 115 -50.22 18.15 -30.49
C ASP A 115 -48.72 17.98 -30.22
N ASP A 116 -48.28 18.33 -29.01
CA ASP A 116 -46.96 18.05 -28.49
C ASP A 116 -47.08 17.59 -27.02
N GLU A 117 -45.96 17.36 -26.35
CA GLU A 117 -45.95 16.86 -24.98
C GLU A 117 -46.49 17.87 -23.94
N CYS A 118 -46.54 19.16 -24.29
CA CYS A 118 -47.04 20.22 -23.42
C CYS A 118 -48.45 20.69 -23.75
N LYS A 119 -48.96 20.38 -24.94
CA LYS A 119 -50.34 20.68 -25.34
C LYS A 119 -50.94 19.60 -26.22
N VAL A 120 -52.19 19.25 -25.96
CA VAL A 120 -53.01 18.44 -26.86
C VAL A 120 -54.28 19.20 -27.20
N ARG A 121 -54.67 19.18 -28.47
CA ARG A 121 -55.93 19.76 -28.93
C ARG A 121 -57.11 19.02 -28.29
N THR A 122 -58.16 19.75 -28.01
CA THR A 122 -59.41 19.20 -27.45
C THR A 122 -60.60 19.70 -28.24
N CYS A 123 -61.60 18.85 -28.41
CA CYS A 123 -62.91 19.26 -28.91
C CYS A 123 -63.95 19.05 -27.81
N THR A 124 -64.57 20.11 -27.33
CA THR A 124 -65.59 20.02 -26.27
C THR A 124 -66.81 20.81 -26.69
N ALA A 125 -67.96 20.13 -26.77
CA ALA A 125 -69.23 20.71 -27.20
C ALA A 125 -69.16 21.47 -28.54
N GLY A 126 -68.42 20.92 -29.53
CA GLY A 126 -68.29 21.52 -30.86
C GLY A 126 -67.36 22.73 -30.94
N MET A 127 -66.61 23.03 -29.87
CA MET A 127 -65.61 24.10 -29.82
C MET A 127 -64.20 23.53 -29.64
N CYS A 128 -63.26 24.09 -30.41
CA CYS A 128 -61.85 23.79 -30.29
C CYS A 128 -61.21 24.44 -29.06
N GLY A 129 -60.40 23.67 -28.35
CA GLY A 129 -59.58 24.12 -27.22
C GLY A 129 -58.26 23.35 -27.17
N ALA A 130 -57.52 23.52 -26.08
CA ALA A 130 -56.33 22.74 -25.79
C ALA A 130 -56.31 22.36 -24.31
N ALA A 131 -55.78 21.18 -24.00
CA ALA A 131 -55.40 20.78 -22.66
C ALA A 131 -53.88 20.92 -22.52
N PHE A 132 -53.44 21.61 -21.47
CA PHE A 132 -52.02 21.83 -21.20
C PHE A 132 -51.52 20.88 -20.13
N THR A 133 -50.33 20.33 -20.36
CA THR A 133 -49.60 19.56 -19.36
C THR A 133 -49.16 20.49 -18.22
N ALA A 134 -49.15 19.98 -16.99
CA ALA A 134 -48.78 20.76 -15.81
C ALA A 134 -47.38 21.40 -15.94
N ALA A 135 -47.21 22.56 -15.31
CA ALA A 135 -45.92 23.23 -15.27
C ALA A 135 -44.84 22.34 -14.60
N ASN A 136 -43.61 22.41 -15.12
CA ASN A 136 -42.44 21.64 -14.70
C ASN A 136 -42.49 20.14 -15.01
N THR A 137 -43.40 19.68 -15.89
CA THR A 137 -43.33 18.30 -16.41
C THR A 137 -42.20 18.20 -17.46
N PRO A 138 -41.21 17.30 -17.30
CA PRO A 138 -40.14 17.11 -18.28
C PRO A 138 -40.64 16.54 -19.60
N VAL A 139 -40.08 17.02 -20.72
CA VAL A 139 -40.31 16.43 -22.05
C VAL A 139 -39.31 15.29 -22.34
N ALA A 140 -39.66 14.36 -23.23
CA ALA A 140 -38.84 13.18 -23.52
C ALA A 140 -37.55 13.53 -24.30
N ALA A 141 -37.62 14.53 -25.18
CA ALA A 141 -36.46 15.03 -25.92
C ALA A 141 -35.68 16.04 -25.06
N GLN A 142 -34.57 15.59 -24.49
CA GLN A 142 -33.59 16.44 -23.80
C GLN A 142 -32.33 16.56 -24.65
N THR A 143 -31.67 17.72 -24.60
CA THR A 143 -30.33 17.89 -25.15
C THR A 143 -29.36 17.56 -24.03
N ALA A 144 -28.47 16.59 -24.24
CA ALA A 144 -27.53 16.21 -23.19
C ALA A 144 -26.40 17.24 -23.06
N GLY A 145 -26.09 17.63 -21.82
CA GLY A 145 -24.97 18.47 -21.44
C GLY A 145 -25.12 19.95 -21.77
N ASP A 146 -26.33 20.45 -21.91
CA ASP A 146 -26.62 21.88 -22.08
C ASP A 146 -27.02 22.58 -20.78
N CYS A 147 -27.00 21.86 -19.65
CA CYS A 147 -27.31 22.34 -18.30
C CYS A 147 -28.75 22.86 -18.14
N VAL A 148 -29.66 22.46 -19.03
CA VAL A 148 -31.07 22.78 -18.90
C VAL A 148 -31.93 21.53 -19.00
N THR A 149 -33.11 21.57 -18.38
CA THR A 149 -34.16 20.59 -18.62
C THR A 149 -35.26 21.27 -19.40
N ALA A 150 -35.62 20.71 -20.54
CA ALA A 150 -36.80 21.13 -21.27
C ALA A 150 -38.05 20.62 -20.51
N VAL A 151 -38.93 21.54 -20.12
CA VAL A 151 -40.15 21.26 -19.35
C VAL A 151 -41.34 22.04 -19.90
N CYS A 152 -42.56 21.61 -19.57
CA CYS A 152 -43.77 22.36 -19.88
C CYS A 152 -43.94 23.57 -18.94
N ASP A 153 -44.40 24.70 -19.48
CA ASP A 153 -44.68 25.94 -18.71
C ASP A 153 -46.08 26.00 -18.09
N GLY A 154 -46.92 24.96 -18.28
CA GLY A 154 -48.32 24.96 -17.87
C GLY A 154 -49.28 25.76 -18.77
N SER A 155 -48.75 26.44 -19.80
CA SER A 155 -49.48 27.23 -20.80
C SER A 155 -49.33 26.67 -22.23
N GLY A 156 -48.71 25.50 -22.37
CA GLY A 156 -48.56 24.78 -23.64
C GLY A 156 -47.25 25.04 -24.38
N ASN A 157 -46.26 25.68 -23.75
CA ASN A 157 -44.92 25.85 -24.32
C ASN A 157 -43.90 24.95 -23.62
N ILE A 158 -42.90 24.52 -24.39
CA ILE A 158 -41.67 23.91 -23.89
C ILE A 158 -40.70 25.04 -23.54
N ILE A 159 -40.24 25.09 -22.29
CA ILE A 159 -39.26 26.06 -21.79
C ILE A 159 -38.03 25.34 -21.26
N ALA A 160 -36.88 25.99 -21.35
CA ALA A 160 -35.65 25.50 -20.72
C ALA A 160 -35.55 26.02 -19.29
N THR A 161 -35.47 25.11 -18.32
CA THR A 161 -35.22 25.43 -16.91
C THR A 161 -33.81 25.01 -16.51
N PRO A 162 -33.02 25.89 -15.85
CA PRO A 162 -31.69 25.53 -15.37
C PRO A 162 -31.69 24.25 -14.53
N THR A 163 -30.72 23.37 -14.77
CA THR A 163 -30.48 22.19 -13.95
C THR A 163 -28.98 21.98 -13.76
N ASP A 164 -28.61 21.47 -12.59
CA ASP A 164 -27.21 21.12 -12.29
C ASP A 164 -26.93 19.61 -12.48
N THR A 165 -27.94 18.83 -12.90
CA THR A 165 -27.79 17.38 -13.13
C THR A 165 -27.43 17.00 -14.56
N ASP A 166 -27.59 17.91 -15.52
CA ASP A 166 -27.27 17.69 -16.94
C ASP A 166 -25.86 18.19 -17.26
N LEU A 167 -24.87 17.45 -16.76
CA LEU A 167 -23.46 17.86 -16.86
C LEU A 167 -22.99 17.93 -18.31
N PRO A 168 -22.15 18.93 -18.67
CA PRO A 168 -21.63 19.05 -20.02
C PRO A 168 -20.72 17.86 -20.38
N PRO A 169 -20.46 17.64 -21.69
CA PRO A 169 -19.55 16.59 -22.11
C PRO A 169 -18.16 16.79 -21.51
N ASP A 170 -17.52 15.66 -21.16
CA ASP A 170 -16.12 15.58 -20.75
C ASP A 170 -15.24 16.28 -21.81
N ASP A 171 -14.43 17.24 -21.37
CA ASP A 171 -13.53 18.01 -22.24
C ASP A 171 -12.17 17.34 -22.44
N ASN A 172 -12.04 16.08 -21.98
CA ASN A 172 -10.83 15.28 -21.97
C ASN A 172 -9.69 15.92 -21.16
N ASN A 173 -10.00 16.82 -20.22
CA ASN A 173 -9.03 17.39 -19.31
C ASN A 173 -9.32 16.94 -17.87
N ALA A 174 -8.53 15.98 -17.39
CA ALA A 174 -8.65 15.46 -16.03
C ALA A 174 -8.50 16.53 -14.93
N CYS A 175 -8.00 17.74 -15.26
CA CYS A 175 -7.78 18.85 -14.33
C CYS A 175 -8.86 19.93 -14.33
N THR A 176 -9.97 19.70 -15.03
CA THR A 176 -11.19 20.51 -14.98
C THR A 176 -12.35 19.68 -14.44
N ASP A 177 -13.32 20.35 -13.81
CA ASP A 177 -14.59 19.72 -13.40
C ASP A 177 -15.68 20.06 -14.43
N GLU A 178 -16.47 19.08 -14.85
CA GLU A 178 -17.66 19.31 -15.68
C GLU A 178 -18.80 19.76 -14.78
N VAL A 179 -19.05 21.07 -14.73
CA VAL A 179 -20.10 21.61 -13.85
C VAL A 179 -21.06 22.53 -14.59
N CYS A 180 -22.33 22.39 -14.23
CA CYS A 180 -23.36 23.36 -14.54
C CYS A 180 -23.38 24.42 -13.44
N THR A 181 -23.22 25.68 -13.83
CA THR A 181 -23.37 26.81 -12.91
C THR A 181 -24.56 27.64 -13.34
N ALA A 182 -25.68 27.51 -12.61
CA ALA A 182 -26.92 28.25 -12.89
C ALA A 182 -27.45 28.06 -14.33
N GLY A 183 -27.37 26.83 -14.85
CA GLY A 183 -27.82 26.49 -16.20
C GLY A 183 -26.85 26.86 -17.31
N VAL A 184 -25.57 27.10 -16.99
CA VAL A 184 -24.50 27.35 -17.96
C VAL A 184 -23.40 26.30 -17.78
N PRO A 185 -23.03 25.58 -18.85
CA PRO A 185 -21.84 24.72 -18.86
C PRO A 185 -20.56 25.48 -18.49
N SER A 186 -19.76 24.89 -17.61
CA SER A 186 -18.46 25.45 -17.21
C SER A 186 -17.46 24.36 -16.85
N TYR A 187 -16.18 24.67 -17.04
CA TYR A 187 -15.04 23.77 -16.81
C TYR A 187 -14.01 24.43 -15.89
N PRO A 188 -14.35 24.73 -14.62
CA PRO A 188 -13.40 25.31 -13.68
C PRO A 188 -12.25 24.33 -13.39
N ASN A 189 -11.08 24.90 -13.12
CA ASN A 189 -9.91 24.12 -12.72
C ASN A 189 -10.18 23.40 -11.39
N LYS A 190 -9.84 22.12 -11.32
CA LYS A 190 -9.69 21.39 -10.07
C LYS A 190 -8.62 22.06 -9.19
N ALA A 191 -8.70 21.81 -7.89
CA ALA A 191 -7.71 22.33 -6.95
C ALA A 191 -6.29 21.87 -7.31
N ASP A 192 -5.30 22.75 -7.15
CA ASP A 192 -3.90 22.37 -7.34
C ASP A 192 -3.55 21.17 -6.45
N ASN A 193 -2.72 20.26 -6.98
CA ASN A 193 -2.35 18.98 -6.37
C ASN A 193 -3.46 17.91 -6.37
N THR A 194 -4.59 18.13 -7.05
CA THR A 194 -5.53 17.05 -7.36
C THR A 194 -4.86 16.04 -8.30
N GLY A 195 -5.04 14.74 -8.04
CA GLY A 195 -4.45 13.70 -8.87
C GLY A 195 -5.02 13.71 -10.29
N CYS A 196 -4.15 13.55 -11.27
CA CYS A 196 -4.50 13.39 -12.69
C CYS A 196 -3.59 12.33 -13.33
N ASP A 197 -3.78 12.08 -14.61
CA ASP A 197 -2.91 11.22 -15.43
C ASP A 197 -2.56 12.02 -16.69
N ASP A 198 -1.27 12.21 -16.96
CA ASP A 198 -0.77 12.97 -18.11
C ASP A 198 -0.60 12.10 -19.37
N GLY A 199 -1.00 10.83 -19.29
CA GLY A 199 -0.87 9.82 -20.34
C GLY A 199 0.54 9.22 -20.44
N ASN A 200 1.46 9.60 -19.57
CA ASN A 200 2.78 9.00 -19.47
C ASN A 200 2.79 7.97 -18.33
N ALA A 201 2.71 6.70 -18.71
CA ALA A 201 2.69 5.60 -17.74
C ALA A 201 4.01 5.44 -16.93
N CYS A 202 5.04 6.24 -17.23
CA CYS A 202 6.31 6.29 -16.51
C CYS A 202 6.43 7.46 -15.53
N THR A 203 5.36 8.17 -15.24
CA THR A 203 5.30 9.13 -14.15
C THR A 203 4.29 8.66 -13.11
N VAL A 204 4.53 9.00 -11.85
CA VAL A 204 3.66 8.65 -10.75
C VAL A 204 3.30 9.90 -9.96
N ALA A 205 2.08 9.91 -9.44
CA ALA A 205 1.52 11.04 -8.71
C ALA A 205 1.51 12.33 -9.54
N ASP A 206 1.02 12.24 -10.78
CA ASP A 206 0.77 13.42 -11.60
C ASP A 206 -0.31 14.29 -10.94
N THR A 207 -0.13 15.60 -11.04
CA THR A 207 -0.98 16.54 -10.31
C THR A 207 -1.43 17.69 -11.18
N CYS A 208 -2.65 18.14 -10.94
CA CYS A 208 -3.19 19.33 -11.56
C CYS A 208 -2.47 20.56 -11.03
N GLN A 209 -2.05 21.43 -11.93
CA GLN A 209 -1.54 22.75 -11.62
C GLN A 209 -2.10 23.77 -12.61
N ALA A 210 -2.85 24.74 -12.09
CA ALA A 210 -3.50 25.78 -12.88
C ALA A 210 -4.36 25.24 -14.05
N GLY A 211 -5.02 24.09 -13.85
CA GLY A 211 -5.94 23.49 -14.84
C GLY A 211 -5.29 22.59 -15.89
N ALA A 212 -3.98 22.33 -15.77
CA ALA A 212 -3.26 21.37 -16.61
C ALA A 212 -2.68 20.25 -15.75
N CYS A 213 -2.66 19.02 -16.28
CA CYS A 213 -1.99 17.91 -15.62
C CYS A 213 -0.47 18.07 -15.79
N THR A 214 0.26 18.05 -14.68
CA THR A 214 1.72 18.15 -14.65
C THR A 214 2.30 16.81 -14.23
N SER A 215 3.36 16.40 -14.94
CA SER A 215 4.05 15.14 -14.70
C SER A 215 4.64 15.09 -13.29
N GLY A 216 4.34 14.01 -12.60
CA GLY A 216 4.84 13.70 -11.28
C GLY A 216 6.27 13.16 -11.31
N ALA A 217 6.64 12.43 -10.26
CA ALA A 217 7.97 11.84 -10.17
C ALA A 217 8.16 10.75 -11.24
N PRO A 218 9.34 10.64 -11.88
CA PRO A 218 9.59 9.57 -12.83
C PRO A 218 9.62 8.20 -12.13
N MET A 219 9.02 7.20 -12.75
CA MET A 219 9.03 5.82 -12.32
C MET A 219 10.45 5.28 -12.33
N VAL A 220 10.90 4.74 -11.19
CA VAL A 220 12.23 4.17 -11.03
C VAL A 220 12.18 2.67 -11.29
N CYS A 221 12.74 2.23 -12.41
CA CYS A 221 12.88 0.82 -12.74
C CYS A 221 14.12 0.22 -12.05
N THR A 222 13.94 -0.35 -10.87
CA THR A 222 15.00 -1.08 -10.19
C THR A 222 15.37 -2.36 -10.93
N ALA A 223 16.60 -2.84 -10.75
CA ALA A 223 17.02 -4.15 -11.25
C ALA A 223 16.09 -5.25 -10.74
N LEU A 224 15.73 -6.21 -11.60
CA LEU A 224 14.88 -7.36 -11.25
C LEU A 224 15.54 -8.25 -10.19
N ASP A 225 16.82 -8.51 -10.37
CA ASP A 225 17.67 -9.29 -9.45
C ASP A 225 19.13 -8.87 -9.64
N GLN A 226 20.05 -9.56 -8.98
CA GLN A 226 21.49 -9.26 -9.03
C GLN A 226 22.12 -9.46 -10.42
N CYS A 227 21.47 -10.22 -11.31
CA CYS A 227 21.90 -10.50 -12.68
C CYS A 227 21.16 -9.70 -13.73
N HIS A 228 20.35 -8.72 -13.32
CA HIS A 228 19.74 -7.72 -14.19
C HIS A 228 20.19 -6.32 -13.78
N ALA A 229 20.32 -5.43 -14.75
CA ALA A 229 20.60 -4.03 -14.49
C ALA A 229 19.27 -3.27 -14.31
N ALA A 230 19.36 -2.07 -13.70
CA ALA A 230 18.22 -1.17 -13.63
C ALA A 230 17.69 -0.88 -15.04
N GLY A 231 16.37 -0.93 -15.16
CA GLY A 231 15.66 -0.78 -16.42
C GLY A 231 15.42 0.66 -16.84
N THR A 232 14.80 0.80 -18.01
CA THR A 232 14.14 2.02 -18.45
C THR A 232 12.65 1.75 -18.58
N CYS A 233 11.81 2.70 -18.17
CA CYS A 233 10.38 2.61 -18.31
C CYS A 233 9.94 2.98 -19.74
N ASP A 234 9.04 2.19 -20.32
CA ASP A 234 8.36 2.50 -21.59
C ASP A 234 7.16 3.42 -21.35
N THR A 235 7.21 4.65 -21.87
CA THR A 235 6.23 5.72 -21.59
C THR A 235 4.82 5.42 -22.08
N SER A 236 4.63 4.43 -22.96
CA SER A 236 3.32 4.04 -23.50
C SER A 236 2.67 2.90 -22.73
N THR A 237 3.45 2.04 -22.08
CA THR A 237 2.96 0.84 -21.40
C THR A 237 3.20 0.85 -19.89
N GLY A 238 4.08 1.71 -19.38
CA GLY A 238 4.51 1.75 -17.98
C GLY A 238 5.38 0.55 -17.60
N MET A 239 5.82 -0.24 -18.59
CA MET A 239 6.61 -1.44 -18.35
C MET A 239 8.10 -1.12 -18.25
N CYS A 240 8.73 -1.57 -17.16
CA CYS A 240 10.17 -1.51 -17.01
C CYS A 240 10.86 -2.59 -17.85
N SER A 241 11.90 -2.20 -18.60
CA SER A 241 12.82 -3.16 -19.20
C SER A 241 13.68 -3.84 -18.13
N ASN A 242 14.08 -5.10 -18.36
CA ASN A 242 14.98 -5.84 -17.47
C ASN A 242 16.22 -6.27 -18.26
N PRO A 243 17.17 -5.35 -18.51
CA PRO A 243 18.40 -5.67 -19.23
C PRO A 243 19.25 -6.67 -18.43
N VAL A 244 19.68 -7.74 -19.09
CA VAL A 244 20.56 -8.76 -18.51
C VAL A 244 21.94 -8.17 -18.28
N GLN A 245 22.52 -8.40 -17.09
CA GLN A 245 23.91 -8.01 -16.81
C GLN A 245 24.90 -8.86 -17.61
N ALA A 246 26.10 -8.32 -17.83
CA ALA A 246 27.17 -9.06 -18.48
C ALA A 246 27.57 -10.30 -17.65
N ASP A 247 27.88 -11.39 -18.35
CA ASP A 247 28.39 -12.61 -17.71
C ASP A 247 29.65 -12.30 -16.87
N GLY A 248 29.73 -12.89 -15.68
CA GLY A 248 30.83 -12.69 -14.73
C GLY A 248 30.59 -11.59 -13.70
N PHE A 249 29.47 -10.88 -13.73
CA PHE A 249 29.09 -9.96 -12.64
C PHE A 249 28.82 -10.73 -11.35
N ALA A 250 29.23 -10.17 -10.20
CA ALA A 250 29.07 -10.84 -8.92
C ALA A 250 27.59 -10.92 -8.51
N CYS A 251 27.18 -12.09 -8.03
CA CYS A 251 25.87 -12.33 -7.44
C CYS A 251 25.99 -13.27 -6.24
N SER A 252 24.87 -13.70 -5.68
CA SER A 252 24.77 -14.76 -4.68
C SER A 252 23.65 -15.71 -5.08
N ASP A 253 23.96 -17.00 -5.08
CA ASP A 253 22.98 -18.08 -5.34
C ASP A 253 22.12 -18.43 -4.11
N GLY A 254 22.40 -17.80 -2.96
CA GLY A 254 21.74 -18.05 -1.68
C GLY A 254 22.35 -19.19 -0.87
N ASP A 255 23.34 -19.92 -1.40
CA ASP A 255 24.12 -20.90 -0.66
C ASP A 255 25.39 -20.24 -0.11
N GLY A 256 25.45 -20.03 1.21
CA GLY A 256 26.67 -19.50 1.84
C GLY A 256 27.90 -20.41 1.69
N CYS A 257 27.72 -21.65 1.22
CA CYS A 257 28.77 -22.63 1.02
C CYS A 257 29.38 -22.64 -0.39
N THR A 258 29.07 -21.64 -1.22
CA THR A 258 29.71 -21.36 -2.50
C THR A 258 30.41 -19.99 -2.41
N THR A 259 31.45 -19.80 -3.21
CA THR A 259 32.23 -18.54 -3.21
C THR A 259 32.45 -18.04 -4.61
N GLY A 260 32.30 -16.73 -4.81
CA GLY A 260 32.51 -16.10 -6.11
C GLY A 260 31.42 -16.46 -7.12
N ASP A 261 30.15 -16.47 -6.70
CA ASP A 261 29.02 -16.69 -7.60
C ASP A 261 28.94 -15.60 -8.64
N THR A 262 28.62 -15.99 -9.88
CA THR A 262 28.59 -15.07 -11.01
C THR A 262 27.34 -15.23 -11.85
N CYS A 263 26.88 -14.12 -12.41
CA CYS A 263 25.81 -14.12 -13.39
C CYS A 263 26.27 -14.80 -14.68
N GLN A 264 25.45 -15.71 -15.19
CA GLN A 264 25.64 -16.37 -16.47
C GLN A 264 24.29 -16.51 -17.17
N ASN A 265 24.13 -15.88 -18.34
CA ASN A 265 22.87 -15.83 -19.08
C ASN A 265 21.66 -15.42 -18.21
N ALA A 266 21.78 -14.31 -17.48
CA ALA A 266 20.74 -13.75 -16.61
C ALA A 266 20.42 -14.55 -15.32
N VAL A 267 21.17 -15.61 -15.03
CA VAL A 267 20.96 -16.44 -13.84
C VAL A 267 22.22 -16.41 -12.97
N CYS A 268 22.05 -16.29 -11.66
CA CYS A 268 23.18 -16.43 -10.75
C CYS A 268 23.63 -17.90 -10.69
N THR A 269 24.89 -18.14 -11.02
CA THR A 269 25.49 -19.47 -11.01
C THR A 269 26.46 -19.61 -9.85
N ALA A 270 26.30 -20.71 -9.11
CA ALA A 270 27.14 -21.09 -8.00
C ALA A 270 28.62 -21.12 -8.40
N GLY A 271 29.44 -20.41 -7.63
CA GLY A 271 30.88 -20.50 -7.71
C GLY A 271 31.43 -21.80 -7.08
N PRO A 272 32.75 -21.96 -7.01
CA PRO A 272 33.37 -23.10 -6.34
C PRO A 272 32.93 -23.22 -4.85
N PRO A 273 32.82 -24.44 -4.32
CA PRO A 273 32.48 -24.67 -2.92
C PRO A 273 33.47 -24.00 -1.96
N LEU A 274 32.95 -23.47 -0.85
CA LEU A 274 33.74 -22.95 0.26
C LEU A 274 34.62 -24.07 0.82
N VAL A 275 35.95 -23.87 0.73
CA VAL A 275 36.93 -24.83 1.24
C VAL A 275 37.06 -24.66 2.75
N CYS A 276 36.52 -25.62 3.51
CA CYS A 276 36.64 -25.66 4.96
C CYS A 276 37.91 -26.40 5.41
N GLY A 277 38.47 -25.96 6.54
CA GLY A 277 39.65 -26.57 7.17
C GLY A 277 39.40 -28.02 7.63
N THR A 278 40.48 -28.73 7.98
CA THR A 278 40.43 -30.14 8.36
C THR A 278 39.42 -30.42 9.47
N GLY A 279 38.45 -31.32 9.20
CA GLY A 279 37.44 -31.76 10.18
C GLY A 279 36.18 -30.88 10.23
N THR A 280 36.10 -29.82 9.42
CA THR A 280 34.92 -28.95 9.32
C THR A 280 34.26 -29.08 7.95
N SER A 281 32.95 -28.88 7.90
CA SER A 281 32.17 -28.81 6.67
C SER A 281 31.34 -27.54 6.67
N CYS A 282 31.12 -26.95 5.51
CA CYS A 282 30.25 -25.78 5.44
C CYS A 282 28.80 -26.17 5.71
N VAL A 283 28.17 -25.47 6.65
CA VAL A 283 26.75 -25.54 6.95
C VAL A 283 26.24 -24.11 7.08
N ASN A 284 25.27 -23.72 6.25
CA ASN A 284 24.69 -22.36 6.23
C ASN A 284 25.74 -21.24 6.13
N GLY A 285 26.76 -21.43 5.30
CA GLY A 285 27.82 -20.43 5.08
C GLY A 285 28.88 -20.32 6.16
N ALA A 286 28.89 -21.22 7.14
CA ALA A 286 29.93 -21.30 8.16
C ALA A 286 30.62 -22.68 8.13
N CYS A 287 31.94 -22.69 8.20
CA CYS A 287 32.68 -23.92 8.45
C CYS A 287 32.47 -24.35 9.90
N VAL A 288 31.68 -25.40 10.10
CA VAL A 288 31.37 -25.93 11.42
C VAL A 288 31.88 -27.36 11.53
N TYR A 289 32.21 -27.76 12.75
CA TYR A 289 32.30 -29.19 13.04
C TYR A 289 30.90 -29.80 12.91
N PRO A 290 30.76 -30.97 12.29
CA PRO A 290 29.48 -31.66 12.25
C PRO A 290 28.95 -31.83 13.67
N ALA A 291 27.68 -31.46 13.88
CA ALA A 291 27.03 -31.61 15.17
C ALA A 291 27.18 -33.06 15.64
N CYS A 292 27.69 -33.25 16.87
CA CYS A 292 27.84 -34.58 17.43
C CYS A 292 26.43 -35.16 17.66
N THR A 293 25.99 -36.07 16.80
CA THR A 293 24.68 -36.73 16.90
C THR A 293 24.69 -37.93 17.86
N GLY A 294 25.82 -38.18 18.53
CA GLY A 294 26.02 -39.22 19.54
C GLY A 294 26.38 -38.66 20.92
N THR A 295 26.70 -39.54 21.85
CA THR A 295 27.21 -39.16 23.18
C THR A 295 28.61 -38.57 23.04
N ASN A 296 28.83 -37.36 23.56
CA ASN A 296 30.17 -36.78 23.66
C ASN A 296 31.09 -37.73 24.43
N GLN A 297 32.17 -38.17 23.80
CA GLN A 297 33.16 -39.06 24.41
C GLN A 297 34.49 -38.31 24.54
N PHE A 298 35.01 -38.23 25.77
CA PHE A 298 36.34 -37.70 26.03
C PHE A 298 37.37 -38.83 25.95
N THR A 299 38.34 -38.71 25.04
CA THR A 299 39.55 -39.52 25.05
C THR A 299 40.66 -38.74 25.73
N GLY A 300 41.14 -39.23 26.87
CA GLY A 300 42.14 -38.53 27.69
C GLY A 300 43.56 -39.05 27.46
N SER A 301 44.53 -38.13 27.51
CA SER A 301 45.95 -38.42 27.66
C SER A 301 46.47 -37.70 28.91
N THR A 302 47.50 -38.26 29.57
CA THR A 302 48.13 -37.62 30.74
C THR A 302 49.50 -37.08 30.36
N LEU A 303 49.69 -35.77 30.51
CA LEU A 303 50.96 -35.10 30.24
C LEU A 303 51.74 -34.90 31.55
N PRO A 304 53.02 -35.30 31.62
CA PRO A 304 53.81 -35.14 32.84
C PRO A 304 54.29 -33.70 33.00
N ALA A 305 53.63 -32.91 33.85
CA ALA A 305 54.05 -31.56 34.26
C ALA A 305 55.10 -31.58 35.41
N GLY A 306 55.35 -30.44 36.04
CA GLY A 306 56.11 -30.37 37.29
C GLY A 306 55.34 -30.94 38.50
N THR A 307 55.90 -30.83 39.70
CA THR A 307 55.28 -31.38 40.92
C THR A 307 54.10 -30.51 41.39
N SER A 308 52.96 -31.16 41.70
CA SER A 308 51.73 -30.52 42.16
C SER A 308 51.27 -29.32 41.28
N PRO A 309 51.01 -29.52 39.97
CA PRO A 309 50.47 -28.47 39.13
C PRO A 309 49.08 -28.06 39.66
N ARG A 310 48.85 -26.76 39.85
CA ARG A 310 47.59 -26.23 40.42
C ARG A 310 46.75 -25.41 39.47
N SER A 311 47.36 -24.87 38.43
CA SER A 311 46.72 -23.99 37.46
C SER A 311 47.26 -24.28 36.08
N ILE A 312 46.41 -24.08 35.07
CA ILE A 312 46.71 -24.27 33.66
C ILE A 312 46.10 -23.12 32.85
N ALA A 313 46.83 -22.62 31.87
CA ALA A 313 46.35 -21.70 30.84
C ALA A 313 46.44 -22.41 29.48
N ALA A 314 45.51 -22.09 28.58
CA ALA A 314 45.42 -22.69 27.25
C ALA A 314 45.26 -21.58 26.18
N LEU A 315 46.35 -21.27 25.48
CA LEU A 315 46.44 -20.25 24.42
C LEU A 315 47.50 -20.70 23.40
N ASP A 316 47.50 -20.14 22.20
CA ASP A 316 48.61 -20.28 21.25
C ASP A 316 49.80 -19.45 21.73
N LEU A 317 50.87 -20.12 22.20
CA LEU A 317 52.06 -19.49 22.79
C LEU A 317 53.21 -19.38 21.77
N ASN A 318 53.09 -19.93 20.57
CA ASN A 318 54.14 -19.88 19.55
C ASN A 318 53.68 -19.25 18.22
N GLY A 319 52.41 -18.85 18.11
CA GLY A 319 51.82 -18.21 16.96
C GLY A 319 51.56 -19.15 15.78
N ASP A 320 51.50 -20.47 16.00
CA ASP A 320 51.28 -21.45 14.94
C ASP A 320 49.79 -21.77 14.67
N GLY A 321 48.89 -21.10 15.39
CA GLY A 321 47.45 -21.24 15.30
C GLY A 321 46.89 -22.43 16.10
N LYS A 322 47.71 -23.11 16.91
CA LYS A 322 47.30 -24.27 17.72
C LYS A 322 47.35 -23.92 19.20
N THR A 323 46.44 -24.51 19.96
CA THR A 323 46.40 -24.28 21.41
C THR A 323 47.53 -25.01 22.12
N ASP A 324 48.34 -24.26 22.84
CA ASP A 324 49.37 -24.74 23.76
C ASP A 324 48.87 -24.73 25.21
N LEU A 325 49.65 -25.29 26.13
CA LEU A 325 49.34 -25.29 27.55
C LEU A 325 50.50 -24.74 28.38
N ALA A 326 50.21 -23.91 29.38
CA ALA A 326 51.16 -23.51 30.41
C ALA A 326 50.62 -23.89 31.80
N THR A 327 51.42 -24.56 32.63
CA THR A 327 51.03 -24.96 33.99
C THR A 327 51.87 -24.27 35.05
N ALA A 328 51.25 -23.89 36.17
CA ALA A 328 51.96 -23.44 37.38
C ALA A 328 52.18 -24.62 38.34
N ASN A 329 53.44 -24.98 38.57
CA ASN A 329 53.81 -26.15 39.36
C ASN A 329 54.04 -25.77 40.82
N PHE A 330 52.98 -25.74 41.63
CA PHE A 330 53.01 -25.26 43.02
C PHE A 330 54.08 -25.94 43.90
N GLY A 331 54.31 -27.24 43.67
CA GLY A 331 55.31 -28.03 44.41
C GLY A 331 56.73 -27.92 43.85
N ALA A 332 56.92 -27.19 42.76
CA ALA A 332 58.20 -26.89 42.12
C ALA A 332 58.44 -25.38 42.06
N THR A 333 59.55 -24.97 41.44
CA THR A 333 59.89 -23.56 41.22
C THR A 333 59.72 -23.14 39.75
N SER A 334 58.90 -23.87 39.00
CA SER A 334 58.76 -23.72 37.54
C SER A 334 57.31 -23.61 37.07
N ALA A 335 57.15 -23.02 35.89
CA ALA A 335 56.01 -23.29 35.02
C ALA A 335 56.40 -24.29 33.93
N SER A 336 55.49 -25.15 33.48
CA SER A 336 55.73 -26.07 32.36
C SER A 336 54.91 -25.64 31.15
N VAL A 337 55.54 -25.57 29.98
CA VAL A 337 54.89 -25.23 28.71
C VAL A 337 54.89 -26.44 27.78
N PHE A 338 53.73 -26.74 27.20
CA PHE A 338 53.50 -27.84 26.26
C PHE A 338 52.99 -27.28 24.94
N LEU A 339 53.77 -27.42 23.86
CA LEU A 339 53.35 -26.96 22.54
C LEU A 339 52.40 -27.99 21.89
N GLY A 340 51.25 -27.52 21.43
CA GLY A 340 50.18 -28.31 20.84
C GLY A 340 50.47 -28.66 19.38
N ASN A 341 50.20 -29.90 19.00
CA ASN A 341 50.33 -30.32 17.60
C ASN A 341 49.06 -30.04 16.78
N GLY A 342 47.97 -29.60 17.43
CA GLY A 342 46.68 -29.25 16.81
C GLY A 342 45.70 -30.42 16.70
N ASP A 343 46.11 -31.63 17.10
CA ASP A 343 45.33 -32.86 17.08
C ASP A 343 45.00 -33.39 18.49
N GLY A 344 45.20 -32.56 19.51
CA GLY A 344 45.07 -32.93 20.93
C GLY A 344 46.30 -33.60 21.54
N THR A 345 47.38 -33.79 20.76
CA THR A 345 48.69 -34.20 21.27
C THR A 345 49.61 -33.00 21.49
N PHE A 346 50.63 -33.18 22.34
CA PHE A 346 51.55 -32.11 22.74
C PHE A 346 53.00 -32.59 22.68
N ALA A 347 53.91 -31.66 22.37
CA ALA A 347 55.34 -31.86 22.51
C ALA A 347 55.74 -32.10 23.97
N ALA A 348 56.98 -32.58 24.18
CA ALA A 348 57.55 -32.66 25.52
C ALA A 348 57.61 -31.28 26.17
N LYS A 349 57.32 -31.21 27.46
CA LYS A 349 57.31 -29.93 28.17
C LYS A 349 58.68 -29.26 28.20
N THR A 350 58.65 -27.94 28.22
CA THR A 350 59.80 -27.11 28.64
C THR A 350 59.45 -26.46 29.98
N ASP A 351 60.37 -26.50 30.94
CA ASP A 351 60.19 -25.85 32.23
C ASP A 351 60.88 -24.48 32.28
N PHE A 352 60.14 -23.47 32.71
CA PHE A 352 60.64 -22.11 32.91
C PHE A 352 60.71 -21.80 34.41
N PRO A 353 61.84 -21.32 34.96
CA PRO A 353 61.92 -20.92 36.36
C PRO A 353 61.03 -19.70 36.64
N VAL A 354 60.15 -19.82 37.63
CA VAL A 354 59.22 -18.74 38.01
C VAL A 354 59.35 -18.35 39.48
N GLY A 355 59.90 -19.21 40.34
CA GLY A 355 59.97 -18.99 41.79
C GLY A 355 59.13 -20.00 42.57
N GLY A 356 59.30 -20.04 43.90
CA GLY A 356 58.69 -21.04 44.76
C GLY A 356 57.22 -20.78 45.07
N GLY A 357 56.41 -21.84 45.03
CA GLY A 357 54.98 -21.78 45.29
C GLY A 357 54.21 -20.94 44.25
N PRO A 358 54.36 -21.21 42.94
CA PRO A 358 53.60 -20.50 41.92
C PRO A 358 52.11 -20.78 42.08
N GLY A 359 51.32 -19.72 41.93
CA GLY A 359 49.86 -19.72 42.08
C GLY A 359 49.14 -19.95 40.76
N VAL A 360 48.23 -19.05 40.39
CA VAL A 360 47.49 -19.08 39.12
C VAL A 360 48.37 -18.57 37.97
N VAL A 361 48.45 -19.30 36.85
CA VAL A 361 49.08 -18.80 35.63
C VAL A 361 48.04 -18.14 34.73
N VAL A 362 48.35 -16.96 34.22
CA VAL A 362 47.60 -16.28 33.15
C VAL A 362 48.52 -16.13 31.94
N ALA A 363 47.97 -16.40 30.75
CA ALA A 363 48.61 -16.16 29.47
C ALA A 363 47.89 -15.03 28.74
N MET A 364 48.59 -13.95 28.41
CA MET A 364 48.05 -12.76 27.74
C MET A 364 49.20 -11.93 27.16
N ASP A 365 49.00 -11.22 26.06
CA ASP A 365 49.98 -10.27 25.53
C ASP A 365 50.11 -9.06 26.49
N LEU A 366 51.28 -8.91 27.13
CA LEU A 366 51.55 -7.84 28.10
C LEU A 366 52.47 -6.75 27.54
N ASN A 367 53.00 -6.91 26.32
CA ASN A 367 53.94 -5.96 25.72
C ASN A 367 53.49 -5.45 24.33
N GLY A 368 52.31 -5.87 23.87
CA GLY A 368 51.70 -5.47 22.61
C GLY A 368 52.34 -6.07 21.36
N ASP A 369 53.10 -7.17 21.49
CA ASP A 369 53.77 -7.82 20.35
C ASP A 369 52.92 -8.89 19.63
N GLY A 370 51.71 -9.15 20.14
CA GLY A 370 50.76 -10.12 19.61
C GLY A 370 50.99 -11.55 20.08
N MET A 371 52.00 -11.81 20.90
CA MET A 371 52.28 -13.13 21.47
C MET A 371 51.91 -13.16 22.96
N PRO A 372 51.18 -14.18 23.45
CA PRO A 372 50.83 -14.24 24.87
C PRO A 372 52.07 -14.47 25.77
N ASP A 373 52.26 -13.57 26.73
CA ASP A 373 53.22 -13.65 27.83
C ASP A 373 52.64 -14.42 29.04
N LEU A 374 53.47 -14.74 30.03
CA LEU A 374 53.00 -15.36 31.28
C LEU A 374 53.13 -14.42 32.48
N ALA A 375 52.05 -14.27 33.24
CA ALA A 375 52.04 -13.65 34.56
C ALA A 375 51.73 -14.70 35.64
N ILE A 376 52.64 -14.86 36.59
CA ILE A 376 52.58 -15.93 37.60
C ILE A 376 52.97 -15.38 38.99
N PRO A 377 52.01 -15.21 39.93
CA PRO A 377 52.30 -14.87 41.31
C PRO A 377 53.02 -16.02 41.99
N THR A 378 54.02 -15.70 42.82
CA THR A 378 54.73 -16.70 43.62
C THR A 378 54.84 -16.28 45.06
N GLN A 379 54.69 -17.25 45.96
CA GLN A 379 54.76 -16.99 47.39
C GLN A 379 56.17 -16.63 47.85
N ALA A 380 57.20 -17.25 47.25
CA ALA A 380 58.59 -17.03 47.63
C ALA A 380 59.10 -15.63 47.24
N ASP A 381 58.67 -15.08 46.10
CA ASP A 381 59.10 -13.76 45.64
C ASP A 381 58.19 -12.62 46.14
N ALA A 382 57.09 -12.96 46.84
CA ALA A 382 56.08 -12.00 47.33
C ALA A 382 55.60 -11.03 46.24
N GLY A 383 55.39 -11.55 45.03
CA GLY A 383 55.16 -10.75 43.83
C GLY A 383 54.60 -11.58 42.68
N VAL A 384 54.34 -10.89 41.57
CA VAL A 384 54.01 -11.50 40.27
C VAL A 384 55.23 -11.51 39.38
N ASN A 385 55.56 -12.70 38.88
CA ASN A 385 56.64 -12.90 37.92
C ASN A 385 56.06 -12.85 36.51
N VAL A 386 56.60 -11.95 35.69
CA VAL A 386 56.26 -11.81 34.28
C VAL A 386 57.37 -12.43 33.44
N LEU A 387 57.00 -13.29 32.51
CA LEU A 387 57.89 -13.92 31.55
C LEU A 387 57.41 -13.53 30.16
N LEU A 388 58.18 -12.66 29.49
CA LEU A 388 57.86 -12.24 28.13
C LEU A 388 58.18 -13.34 27.13
N ASN A 389 57.26 -13.60 26.22
CA ASN A 389 57.37 -14.58 25.17
C ASN A 389 58.36 -14.11 24.09
N THR A 390 59.11 -15.04 23.50
CA THR A 390 60.02 -14.74 22.38
C THR A 390 59.47 -15.19 21.03
N GLY A 391 58.18 -15.58 20.98
CA GLY A 391 57.43 -15.85 19.76
C GLY A 391 57.59 -17.26 19.17
N ASN A 392 58.13 -18.21 19.94
CA ASN A 392 58.30 -19.61 19.52
C ASN A 392 57.97 -20.59 20.65
N GLY A 393 57.14 -20.17 21.62
CA GLY A 393 56.85 -20.95 22.81
C GLY A 393 57.98 -20.97 23.84
N THR A 394 59.00 -20.12 23.68
CA THR A 394 60.04 -19.90 24.68
C THR A 394 59.91 -18.53 25.32
N PHE A 395 60.39 -18.40 26.56
CA PHE A 395 60.20 -17.21 27.37
C PHE A 395 61.53 -16.68 27.88
N GLY A 396 61.61 -15.34 27.98
CA GLY A 396 62.72 -14.64 28.58
C GLY A 396 62.88 -14.93 30.08
N ALA A 397 63.91 -14.34 30.68
CA ALA A 397 64.09 -14.42 32.13
C ALA A 397 62.92 -13.74 32.85
N LYS A 398 62.46 -14.34 33.95
CA LYS A 398 61.39 -13.75 34.76
C LYS A 398 61.78 -12.38 35.30
N VAL A 399 60.86 -11.43 35.25
CA VAL A 399 60.93 -10.16 35.96
C VAL A 399 59.92 -10.20 37.10
N ASN A 400 60.37 -9.98 38.32
CA ASN A 400 59.48 -9.97 39.49
C ASN A 400 59.00 -8.55 39.77
N TYR A 401 57.68 -8.39 39.84
CA TYR A 401 57.03 -7.18 40.34
C TYR A 401 56.51 -7.48 41.75
N PRO A 402 57.12 -6.91 42.81
CA PRO A 402 56.68 -7.15 44.17
C PRO A 402 55.21 -6.72 44.36
N THR A 403 54.42 -7.52 45.09
CA THR A 403 53.01 -7.23 45.40
C THR A 403 52.76 -7.31 46.89
N GLY A 404 52.84 -8.51 47.46
CA GLY A 404 52.63 -8.76 48.87
C GLY A 404 52.86 -10.20 49.27
N ALA A 405 52.87 -10.44 50.57
CA ALA A 405 53.12 -11.77 51.13
C ALA A 405 52.03 -12.77 50.70
N THR A 406 52.47 -13.96 50.26
CA THR A 406 51.61 -15.04 49.78
C THR A 406 50.73 -14.60 48.59
N ALA A 407 51.36 -14.01 47.56
CA ALA A 407 50.74 -13.79 46.27
C ALA A 407 50.26 -15.14 45.68
N PHE A 408 49.00 -15.21 45.21
CA PHE A 408 48.39 -16.50 44.83
C PHE A 408 47.57 -16.49 43.54
N SER A 409 46.69 -15.51 43.31
CA SER A 409 45.89 -15.41 42.08
C SER A 409 46.13 -14.07 41.40
N VAL A 410 46.07 -14.07 40.07
CA VAL A 410 46.23 -12.91 39.21
C VAL A 410 45.11 -12.87 38.17
N ALA A 411 44.63 -11.67 37.85
CA ALA A 411 43.81 -11.38 36.67
C ALA A 411 44.59 -10.39 35.79
N ALA A 412 44.56 -10.60 34.46
CA ALA A 412 45.20 -9.72 33.48
C ALA A 412 44.16 -9.15 32.51
N LEU A 413 43.77 -7.89 32.68
CA LEU A 413 42.79 -7.18 31.85
C LEU A 413 43.10 -5.68 31.86
N ASP A 414 42.63 -4.93 30.86
CA ASP A 414 42.78 -3.47 30.79
C ASP A 414 41.88 -2.78 31.85
N LEU A 415 42.49 -2.29 32.93
CA LEU A 415 41.78 -1.66 34.06
C LEU A 415 41.77 -0.14 33.96
N ASN A 416 42.51 0.46 33.02
CA ASN A 416 42.62 1.93 32.88
C ASN A 416 42.13 2.46 31.52
N GLY A 417 41.73 1.56 30.60
CA GLY A 417 41.19 1.88 29.28
C GLY A 417 42.26 2.24 28.23
N ASP A 418 43.53 1.91 28.44
CA ASP A 418 44.62 2.22 27.49
C ASP A 418 44.87 1.14 26.43
N GLY A 419 44.13 0.03 26.48
CA GLY A 419 44.23 -1.10 25.56
C GLY A 419 45.31 -2.12 25.92
N MET A 420 46.05 -1.93 27.01
CA MET A 420 47.08 -2.86 27.49
C MET A 420 46.60 -3.59 28.75
N PRO A 421 46.80 -4.92 28.86
CA PRO A 421 46.37 -5.64 30.06
C PRO A 421 47.19 -5.25 31.30
N ASP A 422 46.51 -4.76 32.32
CA ASP A 422 47.02 -4.53 33.67
C ASP A 422 46.94 -5.79 34.53
N LEU A 423 47.58 -5.81 35.69
CA LEU A 423 47.55 -6.95 36.61
C LEU A 423 46.87 -6.61 37.95
N ALA A 424 45.90 -7.44 38.36
CA ALA A 424 45.36 -7.45 39.71
C ALA A 424 45.78 -8.74 40.43
N VAL A 425 46.51 -8.64 41.54
CA VAL A 425 47.15 -9.77 42.23
C VAL A 425 46.68 -9.86 43.67
N THR A 426 46.17 -11.01 44.07
CA THR A 426 45.74 -11.28 45.46
C THR A 426 46.90 -11.74 46.33
N ASN A 427 47.05 -11.12 47.50
CA ASN A 427 48.10 -11.41 48.47
C ASN A 427 47.49 -11.92 49.78
N ALA A 428 47.41 -13.24 49.93
CA ALA A 428 46.60 -13.89 50.96
C ALA A 428 47.02 -13.47 52.39
N SER A 429 48.32 -13.41 52.67
CA SER A 429 48.82 -13.06 54.02
C SER A 429 48.91 -11.55 54.24
N ALA A 430 49.03 -10.76 53.17
CA ALA A 430 49.01 -9.29 53.27
C ALA A 430 47.58 -8.72 53.35
N ASN A 431 46.55 -9.53 53.08
CA ASN A 431 45.14 -9.14 53.10
C ASN A 431 44.77 -8.04 52.09
N THR A 432 45.49 -8.00 50.96
CA THR A 432 45.31 -7.01 49.90
C THR A 432 45.11 -7.66 48.53
N VAL A 433 44.50 -6.90 47.62
CA VAL A 433 44.70 -7.06 46.18
C VAL A 433 45.58 -5.90 45.70
N SER A 434 46.68 -6.20 45.01
CA SER A 434 47.59 -5.21 44.42
C SER A 434 47.25 -5.03 42.95
N VAL A 435 47.12 -3.79 42.49
CA VAL A 435 46.94 -3.44 41.08
C VAL A 435 48.23 -2.87 40.54
N LEU A 436 48.69 -3.38 39.39
CA LEU A 436 49.88 -2.93 38.69
C LEU A 436 49.47 -2.53 37.28
N LEU A 437 49.59 -1.23 36.97
CA LEU A 437 49.27 -0.72 35.64
C LEU A 437 50.41 -1.00 34.68
N ASN A 438 50.08 -1.47 33.49
CA ASN A 438 51.03 -1.80 32.45
C ASN A 438 51.48 -0.52 31.71
N ASN A 439 52.76 -0.42 31.37
CA ASN A 439 53.28 0.69 30.56
C ASN A 439 53.21 0.38 29.04
N GLY A 440 52.73 -0.81 28.67
CA GLY A 440 52.56 -1.26 27.29
C GLY A 440 53.81 -1.89 26.66
N ASP A 441 54.89 -2.07 27.42
CA ASP A 441 56.15 -2.68 26.97
C ASP A 441 56.53 -3.93 27.78
N GLY A 442 55.58 -4.50 28.52
CA GLY A 442 55.80 -5.59 29.46
C GLY A 442 56.37 -5.14 30.82
N THR A 443 56.54 -3.83 31.02
CA THR A 443 56.86 -3.25 32.32
C THR A 443 55.64 -2.69 33.03
N PHE A 444 55.67 -2.72 34.37
CA PHE A 444 54.56 -2.28 35.20
C PHE A 444 54.95 -1.13 36.11
N ALA A 445 54.01 -0.21 36.32
CA ALA A 445 54.10 0.85 37.31
C ALA A 445 54.16 0.28 38.74
N ALA A 446 54.47 1.15 39.70
CA ALA A 446 54.44 0.78 41.10
C ALA A 446 53.02 0.33 41.49
N LYS A 447 52.94 -0.78 42.25
CA LYS A 447 51.66 -1.33 42.69
C LYS A 447 50.87 -0.33 43.54
N VAL A 448 49.55 -0.44 43.47
CA VAL A 448 48.62 0.16 44.43
C VAL A 448 47.90 -0.96 45.17
N ASP A 449 47.89 -0.92 46.51
CA ASP A 449 47.23 -1.94 47.33
C ASP A 449 45.83 -1.51 47.75
N TYR A 450 44.87 -2.42 47.58
CA TYR A 450 43.52 -2.28 48.08
C TYR A 450 43.24 -3.36 49.13
N PRO A 451 42.73 -3.00 50.33
CA PRO A 451 42.38 -3.98 51.36
C PRO A 451 41.29 -4.95 50.89
N ALA A 452 41.63 -6.23 50.71
CA ALA A 452 40.73 -7.24 50.14
C ALA A 452 39.97 -8.06 51.19
N GLY A 453 40.41 -8.02 52.45
CA GLY A 453 39.86 -8.85 53.52
C GLY A 453 40.87 -9.93 53.91
N ALA A 454 40.54 -10.75 54.90
CA ALA A 454 41.48 -11.76 55.38
C ALA A 454 41.55 -12.95 54.39
N GLY A 455 42.75 -13.22 53.88
CA GLY A 455 42.99 -14.32 52.95
C GLY A 455 42.28 -14.18 51.59
N PRO A 456 42.54 -13.13 50.79
CA PRO A 456 42.07 -13.10 49.42
C PRO A 456 42.66 -14.28 48.63
N ALA A 457 41.86 -14.96 47.83
CA ALA A 457 42.24 -16.20 47.14
C ALA A 457 42.08 -16.14 45.63
N GLY A 458 40.98 -15.62 45.12
CA GLY A 458 40.73 -15.46 43.70
C GLY A 458 40.38 -14.02 43.36
N VAL A 459 40.67 -13.61 42.14
CA VAL A 459 40.28 -12.32 41.57
C VAL A 459 39.76 -12.52 40.15
N VAL A 460 38.68 -11.82 39.80
CA VAL A 460 38.16 -11.72 38.43
C VAL A 460 37.83 -10.27 38.14
N ALA A 461 37.92 -9.88 36.86
CA ALA A 461 37.56 -8.53 36.43
C ALA A 461 36.45 -8.55 35.36
N ARG A 462 35.39 -7.78 35.59
CA ARG A 462 34.21 -7.60 34.72
C ARG A 462 33.55 -6.28 35.06
N ASP A 463 32.78 -5.73 34.14
CA ASP A 463 31.92 -4.57 34.40
C ASP A 463 30.67 -5.03 35.18
N PHE A 464 30.64 -4.83 36.50
CA PHE A 464 29.56 -5.29 37.37
C PHE A 464 28.45 -4.24 37.55
N ASN A 465 28.66 -3.00 37.11
CA ASN A 465 27.71 -1.90 37.30
C ASN A 465 27.16 -1.31 35.98
N GLY A 466 27.65 -1.78 34.83
CA GLY A 466 27.23 -1.37 33.49
C GLY A 466 27.83 -0.05 33.01
N ASP A 467 28.95 0.40 33.59
CA ASP A 467 29.59 1.67 33.24
C ASP A 467 30.71 1.55 32.19
N ASN A 468 30.91 0.35 31.64
CA ASN A 468 31.97 -0.06 30.70
C ASN A 468 33.39 0.03 31.26
N LYS A 469 33.57 -0.01 32.58
CA LYS A 469 34.88 -0.13 33.22
C LYS A 469 34.98 -1.47 33.92
N LEU A 470 36.15 -2.10 33.82
CA LEU A 470 36.35 -3.40 34.44
C LEU A 470 36.56 -3.23 35.95
N ASP A 471 35.58 -3.66 36.73
CA ASP A 471 35.61 -3.74 38.17
C ASP A 471 36.31 -5.03 38.64
N LEU A 472 36.72 -5.10 39.91
CA LEU A 472 37.31 -6.30 40.49
C LEU A 472 36.37 -6.96 41.50
N ALA A 473 36.19 -8.28 41.37
CA ALA A 473 35.62 -9.10 42.42
C ALA A 473 36.72 -10.00 43.01
N VAL A 474 36.82 -10.05 44.34
CA VAL A 474 37.86 -10.80 45.06
C VAL A 474 37.21 -11.73 46.09
N SER A 475 37.44 -13.04 45.96
CA SER A 475 37.01 -14.01 46.97
C SER A 475 37.95 -13.99 48.17
N SER A 476 37.40 -14.04 49.38
CA SER A 476 38.18 -14.10 50.62
C SER A 476 37.86 -15.35 51.40
N VAL A 477 38.87 -16.21 51.61
CA VAL A 477 38.67 -17.50 52.30
C VAL A 477 38.32 -17.30 53.77
N SER A 478 39.00 -16.41 54.48
CA SER A 478 38.85 -16.32 55.94
C SER A 478 37.63 -15.49 56.37
N THR A 479 37.09 -14.63 55.50
CA THR A 479 35.90 -13.81 55.81
C THR A 479 34.62 -14.33 55.19
N SER A 480 34.66 -15.33 54.30
CA SER A 480 33.46 -15.84 53.61
C SER A 480 32.67 -14.74 52.91
N THR A 481 33.39 -13.96 52.12
CA THR A 481 32.83 -12.87 51.33
C THR A 481 33.46 -12.82 49.96
N VAL A 482 32.72 -12.26 49.00
CA VAL A 482 33.31 -11.61 47.83
C VAL A 482 33.35 -10.11 48.08
N GLY A 483 34.54 -9.51 47.93
CA GLY A 483 34.73 -8.08 47.93
C GLY A 483 34.67 -7.53 46.51
N LEU A 484 33.72 -6.62 46.24
CA LEU A 484 33.59 -5.90 45.00
C LEU A 484 34.28 -4.54 45.10
N PHE A 485 35.10 -4.21 44.10
CA PHE A 485 35.81 -2.96 43.95
C PHE A 485 35.39 -2.33 42.62
N LEU A 486 34.61 -1.25 42.68
CA LEU A 486 34.20 -0.52 41.48
C LEU A 486 35.34 0.34 40.97
N ASN A 487 35.61 0.28 39.67
CA ASN A 487 36.70 0.97 39.02
C ASN A 487 36.30 2.40 38.64
N ASN A 488 37.18 3.37 38.89
CA ASN A 488 36.98 4.75 38.47
C ASN A 488 37.27 4.96 36.97
N GLY A 489 37.95 3.99 36.33
CA GLY A 489 38.28 3.96 34.90
C GLY A 489 39.69 4.41 34.58
N ASP A 490 40.51 4.66 35.60
CA ASP A 490 41.92 5.05 35.50
C ASP A 490 42.83 4.03 36.22
N GLY A 491 42.32 2.82 36.47
CA GLY A 491 42.98 1.79 37.26
C GLY A 491 42.90 2.01 38.78
N THR A 492 42.18 3.05 39.24
CA THR A 492 41.89 3.25 40.66
C THR A 492 40.52 2.73 41.06
N PHE A 493 40.38 2.25 42.31
CA PHE A 493 39.16 1.60 42.77
C PHE A 493 38.52 2.31 43.96
N ALA A 494 37.18 2.32 43.98
CA ALA A 494 36.39 2.75 45.11
C ALA A 494 36.54 1.81 46.32
N ALA A 495 35.96 2.23 47.45
CA ALA A 495 35.97 1.42 48.67
C ALA A 495 35.24 0.08 48.44
N ARG A 496 35.84 -1.00 48.96
CA ARG A 496 35.32 -2.37 48.83
C ARG A 496 33.92 -2.51 49.42
N VAL A 497 33.02 -3.14 48.68
CA VAL A 497 31.71 -3.61 49.17
C VAL A 497 31.76 -5.13 49.34
N ASN A 498 31.26 -5.64 50.48
CA ASN A 498 31.30 -7.07 50.78
C ASN A 498 29.94 -7.73 50.56
N TYR A 499 29.95 -8.85 49.86
CA TYR A 499 28.80 -9.73 49.70
C TYR A 499 29.07 -11.08 50.38
N PRO A 500 28.16 -11.57 51.24
CA PRO A 500 28.32 -12.85 51.93
C PRO A 500 28.35 -14.05 50.97
N THR A 501 29.15 -15.04 51.32
CA THR A 501 29.22 -16.33 50.62
C THR A 501 29.26 -17.48 51.62
N GLY A 502 29.40 -18.71 51.13
CA GLY A 502 29.63 -19.88 51.97
C GLY A 502 31.02 -19.90 52.63
N ALA A 503 31.23 -20.87 53.51
CA ALA A 503 32.48 -21.03 54.27
C ALA A 503 33.69 -21.34 53.37
N LEU A 504 34.79 -20.59 53.50
CA LEU A 504 36.04 -20.70 52.72
C LEU A 504 35.83 -20.59 51.19
N SER A 505 35.37 -19.43 50.72
CA SER A 505 35.25 -19.16 49.28
C SER A 505 36.63 -19.02 48.63
N TYR A 506 36.97 -19.96 47.74
CA TYR A 506 38.32 -20.09 47.18
C TYR A 506 38.38 -19.53 45.76
N SER A 507 37.73 -20.21 44.82
CA SER A 507 37.63 -19.78 43.42
C SER A 507 36.34 -18.98 43.19
N LEU A 508 36.38 -18.04 42.24
CA LEU A 508 35.22 -17.32 41.76
C LEU A 508 35.26 -17.19 40.23
N VAL A 509 34.08 -17.15 39.63
CA VAL A 509 33.88 -16.90 38.20
C VAL A 509 32.82 -15.82 38.02
N ALA A 510 32.92 -15.07 36.93
CA ALA A 510 31.94 -14.06 36.54
C ALA A 510 31.36 -14.37 35.17
N SER A 511 30.04 -14.43 35.06
CA SER A 511 29.30 -14.74 33.83
C SER A 511 27.84 -14.33 34.02
N ASP A 512 27.12 -14.03 32.95
CA ASP A 512 25.66 -13.88 33.03
C ASP A 512 25.02 -15.25 33.29
N LEU A 513 24.52 -15.46 34.51
CA LEU A 513 23.95 -16.74 34.94
C LEU A 513 22.43 -16.77 34.82
N ASN A 514 21.79 -15.62 34.55
CA ASN A 514 20.34 -15.47 34.58
C ASN A 514 19.73 -14.93 33.27
N GLY A 515 20.56 -14.48 32.32
CA GLY A 515 20.18 -13.97 31.01
C GLY A 515 19.87 -12.47 30.96
N ASP A 516 20.25 -11.70 31.98
CA ASP A 516 19.99 -10.25 32.06
C ASP A 516 21.10 -9.39 31.44
N SER A 517 22.12 -10.03 30.83
CA SER A 517 23.30 -9.40 30.23
C SER A 517 24.20 -8.63 31.21
N MET A 518 23.98 -8.76 32.53
CA MET A 518 24.92 -8.32 33.55
C MET A 518 25.74 -9.52 34.06
N PRO A 519 27.05 -9.35 34.35
CA PRO A 519 27.83 -10.44 34.90
C PRO A 519 27.40 -10.72 36.35
N ASP A 520 26.98 -11.95 36.60
CA ASP A 520 26.78 -12.51 37.93
C ASP A 520 28.06 -13.16 38.45
N LEU A 521 28.10 -13.47 39.74
CA LEU A 521 29.22 -14.14 40.38
C LEU A 521 28.83 -15.53 40.91
N ALA A 522 29.71 -16.50 40.73
CA ALA A 522 29.63 -17.79 41.41
C ALA A 522 30.95 -18.12 42.11
N THR A 523 30.86 -18.67 43.33
CA THR A 523 32.03 -19.05 44.14
C THR A 523 31.99 -20.50 44.59
N ALA A 524 33.16 -21.14 44.63
CA ALA A 524 33.32 -22.48 45.22
C ALA A 524 33.72 -22.35 46.70
N ASN A 525 32.88 -22.88 47.61
CA ASN A 525 33.05 -22.78 49.06
C ASN A 525 33.60 -24.09 49.63
N ALA A 526 34.91 -24.13 49.85
CA ALA A 526 35.64 -25.38 50.10
C ALA A 526 35.19 -26.11 51.38
N SER A 527 35.03 -25.40 52.51
CA SER A 527 34.50 -26.01 53.74
C SER A 527 32.98 -26.00 53.81
N GLY A 528 32.34 -25.10 53.07
CA GLY A 528 30.89 -25.00 53.01
C GLY A 528 30.24 -26.10 52.17
N ASN A 529 31.03 -26.91 51.46
CA ASN A 529 30.57 -27.93 50.51
C ASN A 529 29.46 -27.41 49.59
N SER A 530 29.58 -26.16 49.14
CA SER A 530 28.53 -25.43 48.45
C SER A 530 29.09 -24.49 47.39
N VAL A 531 28.20 -24.03 46.52
CA VAL A 531 28.44 -22.92 45.60
C VAL A 531 27.56 -21.75 46.06
N SER A 532 28.11 -20.54 46.12
CA SER A 532 27.28 -19.34 46.27
C SER A 532 27.14 -18.68 44.91
N VAL A 533 25.90 -18.34 44.56
CA VAL A 533 25.55 -17.56 43.37
C VAL A 533 25.07 -16.19 43.85
N LEU A 534 25.68 -15.13 43.31
CA LEU A 534 25.37 -13.75 43.63
C LEU A 534 24.93 -13.11 42.32
N LEU A 535 23.62 -12.86 42.21
CA LEU A 535 23.06 -12.21 41.03
C LEU A 535 23.25 -10.71 41.14
N THR A 536 23.76 -10.11 40.06
CA THR A 536 23.87 -8.66 39.96
C THR A 536 22.48 -8.08 39.80
N THR A 537 22.15 -7.05 40.57
CA THR A 537 20.86 -6.36 40.46
C THR A 537 21.11 -4.86 40.41
N CYS A 538 20.59 -4.22 39.37
CA CYS A 538 20.58 -2.77 39.29
C CYS A 538 19.31 -2.27 39.98
N VAL A 539 19.44 -1.69 41.16
CA VAL A 539 18.33 -1.00 41.82
C VAL A 539 18.32 0.44 41.28
N PRO A 540 17.25 0.88 40.59
CA PRO A 540 17.19 2.22 40.00
C PRO A 540 17.20 3.36 41.02
#